data_AF-A0A5B6V689-F1
#
_entry.id   AF-A0A5B6V689-F1
#
_cell.length_a   1.000
_cell.length_b   1.000
_cell.length_c   1.000
_cell.angle_alpha   90.00
_cell.angle_beta   90.00
_cell.angle_gamma   90.00
#
_symmetry.space_group_name_H-M   'P 1'
#
loop_
_entity.id
_entity.type
_entity.pdbx_description
1 polymer ?
#
loop_
_entity_poly.entity_id
_entity_poly.type
_entity_poly.pdbx_seq_one_letter_code
_entity_poly.pdbx_strand_id
1 'polypeptide(L)'
;MVGLSVGEKHFIQGGIAQDLRSDGRKRLTYRPIYVETGVIPQAHGSARVRLGATDVIASVKAELGKPSALQPDKGNIAIYVDCSPTAAPMFEVVLALPSKSFLLLILLVEFT
;
A
#
# COMPACT_ATOMS: atom_id res chain seq x y z
N MET A 1 -2.39 -5.83 -21.44
CA MET A 1 -3.20 -6.29 -20.29
C MET A 1 -3.67 -7.69 -20.62
N VAL A 2 -3.18 -8.72 -19.94
CA VAL A 2 -3.78 -10.04 -20.09
C VAL A 2 -5.09 -9.98 -19.33
N GLY A 3 -6.19 -9.80 -20.06
CA GLY A 3 -7.52 -9.84 -19.47
C GLY A 3 -7.78 -11.23 -18.91
N LEU A 4 -8.53 -11.32 -17.81
CA LEU A 4 -8.96 -12.61 -17.28
C LEU A 4 -9.72 -13.37 -18.37
N SER A 5 -9.29 -14.61 -18.60
CA SER A 5 -9.98 -15.53 -19.50
C SER A 5 -11.40 -15.80 -19.00
N VAL A 6 -12.25 -16.23 -19.93
CA VAL A 6 -13.63 -16.61 -19.60
C VAL A 6 -13.65 -17.76 -18.58
N GLY A 7 -12.71 -18.70 -18.66
CA GLY A 7 -12.57 -19.80 -17.69
C GLY A 7 -12.22 -19.33 -16.29
N GLU A 8 -11.24 -18.44 -16.15
CA GLU A 8 -10.84 -17.89 -14.84
C GLU A 8 -11.99 -17.11 -14.18
N LYS A 9 -12.75 -16.34 -14.96
CA LYS A 9 -13.91 -15.60 -14.45
C LYS A 9 -14.97 -16.56 -13.89
N HIS A 10 -15.34 -17.60 -14.63
CA HIS A 10 -16.31 -18.59 -14.17
C HIS A 10 -15.80 -19.36 -12.94
N PHE A 11 -14.51 -19.71 -12.90
CA PHE A 11 -13.90 -20.38 -11.76
C PHE A 11 -13.99 -19.53 -10.48
N ILE A 12 -13.64 -18.25 -10.57
CA ILE A 12 -13.73 -17.32 -9.43
C ILE A 12 -15.18 -17.16 -8.96
N GLN A 13 -16.13 -17.02 -9.89
CA GLN A 13 -17.55 -16.90 -9.57
C GLN A 13 -18.10 -18.16 -8.88
N GLY A 14 -17.74 -19.35 -9.37
CA GLY A 14 -18.12 -20.62 -8.77
C GLY A 14 -17.54 -20.80 -7.36
N GLY A 15 -16.27 -20.43 -7.16
CA GLY A 15 -15.63 -20.48 -5.84
C GLY A 15 -16.33 -19.57 -4.81
N ILE A 16 -16.75 -18.37 -5.21
CA ILE A 16 -17.50 -17.45 -4.34
C ILE A 16 -18.81 -18.07 -3.86
N ALA A 17 -19.54 -18.79 -4.74
CA ALA A 17 -20.78 -19.47 -4.39
C ALA A 17 -20.56 -20.61 -3.37
N GLN A 18 -19.36 -21.18 -3.34
CA GLN A 18 -18.95 -22.26 -2.44
C GLN A 18 -18.21 -21.74 -1.18
N ASP A 19 -18.18 -20.42 -0.94
CA ASP A 19 -17.42 -19.77 0.14
C ASP A 19 -15.91 -20.07 0.12
N LEU A 20 -15.37 -20.33 -1.08
CA LEU A 20 -13.96 -20.69 -1.29
C LEU A 20 -13.25 -19.69 -2.19
N ARG A 21 -12.10 -19.20 -1.73
CA ARG A 21 -11.21 -18.35 -2.53
C ARG A 21 -10.20 -19.20 -3.32
N SER A 22 -9.61 -18.60 -4.35
CA SER A 22 -8.61 -19.27 -5.20
C SER A 22 -7.36 -19.78 -4.46
N ASP A 23 -7.09 -19.25 -3.26
CA ASP A 23 -5.99 -19.64 -2.39
C ASP A 23 -6.44 -20.52 -1.21
N GLY A 24 -7.65 -21.07 -1.25
CA GLY A 24 -8.16 -22.02 -0.25
C GLY A 24 -8.71 -21.40 1.03
N ARG A 25 -8.69 -20.06 1.16
CA ARG A 25 -9.22 -19.34 2.32
C ARG A 25 -10.74 -19.13 2.22
N LYS A 26 -11.41 -19.02 3.38
CA LYS A 26 -12.82 -18.59 3.45
C LYS A 26 -12.97 -17.11 3.07
N ARG A 27 -14.19 -16.66 2.74
CA ARG A 27 -14.42 -15.27 2.30
C ARG A 27 -14.01 -14.21 3.33
N LEU A 28 -14.19 -14.48 4.62
CA LEU A 28 -13.90 -13.53 5.72
C LEU A 28 -12.49 -13.66 6.32
N THR A 29 -11.68 -14.62 5.84
CA THR A 29 -10.34 -14.84 6.39
C THR A 29 -9.32 -13.93 5.71
N TYR A 30 -8.58 -13.16 6.51
CA TYR A 30 -7.48 -12.32 6.03
C TYR A 30 -6.31 -13.14 5.48
N ARG A 31 -5.42 -12.51 4.71
CA ARG A 31 -4.14 -13.14 4.34
C ARG A 31 -3.24 -13.10 5.58
N PRO A 32 -2.28 -14.04 5.72
CA PRO A 32 -1.30 -13.96 6.80
C PRO A 32 -0.58 -12.61 6.74
N ILE A 33 -0.52 -11.94 7.89
CA ILE A 33 0.11 -10.62 8.06
C ILE A 33 1.39 -10.84 8.88
N TYR A 34 2.51 -10.34 8.37
CA TYR A 34 3.79 -10.31 9.07
C TYR A 34 4.22 -8.86 9.22
N VAL A 35 4.64 -8.48 10.43
CA VAL A 35 5.11 -7.14 10.74
C VAL A 35 6.51 -7.22 11.32
N GLU A 36 7.45 -6.55 10.67
CA GLU A 36 8.84 -6.42 11.12
C GLU A 36 9.08 -4.94 11.42
N THR A 37 9.47 -4.60 12.65
CA THR A 37 9.82 -3.23 13.05
C THR A 37 11.34 -3.03 13.01
N GLY A 38 11.80 -1.81 12.75
CA GLY A 38 13.24 -1.48 12.76
C GLY A 38 14.00 -1.95 11.52
N VAL A 39 13.30 -2.14 10.39
CA VAL A 39 13.90 -2.61 9.12
C VAL A 39 14.88 -1.58 8.53
N ILE A 40 14.59 -0.29 8.73
CA ILE A 40 15.46 0.81 8.30
C ILE A 40 16.09 1.42 9.57
N PRO A 41 17.38 1.16 9.85
CA PRO A 41 18.03 1.62 11.08
C PRO A 41 18.29 3.13 11.10
N GLN A 42 18.32 3.78 9.94
CA GLN A 42 18.50 5.24 9.82
C GLN A 42 17.20 6.04 10.08
N ALA A 43 16.04 5.38 10.06
CA ALA A 43 14.75 6.04 10.30
C ALA A 43 14.45 6.05 11.81
N HIS A 44 13.72 7.06 12.28
CA HIS A 44 13.30 7.15 13.69
C HIS A 44 12.29 6.05 14.04
N GLY A 45 11.43 5.72 13.09
CA GLY A 45 10.55 4.57 13.12
C GLY A 45 10.51 3.92 11.76
N SER A 46 10.51 2.58 11.72
CA SER A 46 10.29 1.85 10.48
C SER A 46 9.53 0.57 10.74
N ALA A 47 8.67 0.20 9.78
CA ALA A 47 7.90 -1.01 9.80
C ALA A 47 7.78 -1.57 8.37
N ARG A 48 8.02 -2.87 8.22
CA ARG A 48 7.71 -3.62 7.01
C ARG A 48 6.54 -4.54 7.30
N VAL A 49 5.50 -4.43 6.50
CA VAL A 49 4.28 -5.21 6.61
C VAL A 49 4.14 -6.07 5.35
N ARG A 50 4.13 -7.39 5.52
CA ARG A 50 3.86 -8.34 4.44
C ARG A 50 2.48 -8.96 4.62
N LEU A 51 1.61 -8.79 3.64
CA LEU A 51 0.26 -9.33 3.59
C LEU A 51 0.16 -10.28 2.39
N GLY A 52 0.52 -11.55 2.60
CA GLY A 52 0.66 -12.53 1.51
C GLY A 52 1.71 -12.10 0.49
N ALA A 53 1.28 -11.76 -0.73
CA ALA A 53 2.15 -11.30 -1.81
C ALA A 53 2.35 -9.77 -1.86
N THR A 54 1.69 -9.03 -0.96
CA THR A 54 1.83 -7.57 -0.87
C THR A 54 2.86 -7.24 0.20
N ASP A 55 3.87 -6.44 -0.14
CA ASP A 55 4.93 -6.00 0.76
C ASP A 55 4.95 -4.47 0.79
N VAL A 56 4.89 -3.90 1.98
CA VAL A 56 4.87 -2.44 2.20
C VAL A 56 5.92 -2.11 3.24
N ILE A 57 6.74 -1.10 2.95
CA ILE A 57 7.72 -0.56 3.89
C ILE A 57 7.31 0.88 4.20
N ALA A 58 7.12 1.17 5.48
CA ALA A 58 6.86 2.50 6.00
C ALA A 58 8.03 2.96 6.87
N SER A 59 8.40 4.23 6.74
CA SER A 59 9.39 4.88 7.59
C SER A 59 8.93 6.26 8.00
N VAL A 60 9.33 6.66 9.21
CA VAL A 60 9.06 7.98 9.77
C VAL A 60 10.39 8.65 10.06
N LYS A 61 10.52 9.88 9.57
CA LYS A 61 11.66 10.74 9.84
C LYS A 61 11.17 12.04 10.48
N ALA A 62 11.64 12.31 11.69
CA ALA A 62 11.39 13.58 12.36
C ALA A 62 12.58 14.51 12.13
N GLU A 63 12.31 15.75 11.77
CA GLU A 63 13.32 16.80 11.60
C GLU A 63 12.83 18.08 12.30
N LEU A 64 13.76 18.82 12.90
CA LEU A 64 13.46 20.13 13.48
C LEU A 64 13.57 21.19 12.38
N GLY A 65 12.43 21.78 12.02
CA GLY A 65 12.33 22.85 11.03
C GLY A 65 11.65 24.10 11.59
N LYS A 66 11.80 25.22 10.89
CA LYS A 66 11.02 26.43 11.19
C LYS A 66 9.56 26.21 10.78
N PRO A 67 8.57 26.49 11.65
CA PRO A 67 7.17 26.40 11.28
C PRO A 67 6.82 27.44 10.21
N SER A 68 5.70 27.23 9.52
CA SER A 68 5.18 28.19 8.55
C SER A 68 4.83 29.50 9.24
N ALA A 69 5.18 30.64 8.62
CA ALA A 69 4.91 31.98 9.16
C ALA A 69 3.41 32.23 9.40
N LEU A 70 2.54 31.49 8.72
CA LEU A 70 1.08 31.58 8.86
C LEU A 70 0.55 30.87 10.11
N GLN A 71 1.25 29.84 10.61
CA GLN A 71 0.81 29.00 11.72
C GLN A 71 2.02 28.58 12.59
N PRO A 72 2.52 29.45 13.48
CA PRO A 72 3.72 29.19 14.28
C PRO A 72 3.54 28.09 15.33
N ASP A 73 2.30 27.86 15.79
CA ASP A 73 1.99 26.89 16.86
C ASP A 73 1.73 25.47 16.33
N LYS A 74 1.82 25.24 15.01
CA LYS A 74 1.55 23.94 14.39
C LYS A 74 2.77 23.37 13.67
N GLY A 75 2.96 22.07 13.83
CA GLY A 75 3.94 21.30 13.06
C GLY A 75 3.49 21.03 11.62
N ASN A 76 4.45 20.67 10.77
CA ASN A 76 4.17 20.22 9.41
C ASN A 76 4.31 18.70 9.32
N ILE A 77 3.38 18.04 8.63
CA ILE A 77 3.41 16.60 8.35
C ILE A 77 3.37 16.46 6.84
N ALA A 78 4.33 15.73 6.28
CA ALA A 78 4.35 15.41 4.87
C ALA A 78 4.33 13.89 4.72
N ILE A 79 3.33 13.39 3.99
CA ILE A 79 3.16 11.96 3.71
C ILE A 79 3.58 11.71 2.28
N TYR A 80 4.49 10.76 2.11
CA TYR A 80 4.97 10.32 0.81
C TYR A 80 4.65 8.84 0.66
N VAL A 81 3.93 8.52 -0.41
CA VAL A 81 3.69 7.16 -0.84
C VAL A 81 4.44 7.00 -2.15
N ASP A 82 5.11 5.88 -2.35
CA ASP A 82 5.71 5.56 -3.64
C ASP A 82 5.51 4.08 -3.97
N CYS A 83 5.39 3.76 -5.26
CA CYS A 83 5.19 2.38 -5.72
C CYS A 83 6.38 1.98 -6.58
N SER A 84 7.19 1.05 -6.08
CA SER A 84 8.36 0.56 -6.81
C SER A 84 7.95 -0.05 -8.17
N PRO A 85 8.73 0.16 -9.25
CA PRO A 85 8.51 -0.49 -10.54
C PRO A 85 8.58 -2.02 -10.46
N THR A 86 9.20 -2.57 -9.40
CA THR A 86 9.20 -4.02 -9.14
C THR A 86 7.83 -4.55 -8.69
N ALA A 87 6.94 -3.69 -8.18
CA ALA A 87 5.65 -4.12 -7.62
C ALA A 87 4.66 -4.57 -8.70
N ALA A 88 4.67 -3.92 -9.87
CA ALA A 88 3.89 -4.35 -11.02
C ALA A 88 4.50 -3.76 -12.30
N PRO A 89 4.42 -4.48 -13.44
CA PRO A 89 4.93 -4.01 -14.74
C PRO A 89 4.20 -2.76 -15.27
N MET A 90 3.12 -2.31 -14.62
CA MET A 90 2.38 -1.09 -14.94
C MET A 90 2.95 0.16 -14.23
N PHE A 91 3.75 -0.02 -13.18
CA PHE A 91 4.44 1.08 -12.52
C PHE A 91 5.72 1.42 -13.30
N GLU A 92 5.57 1.87 -14.55
CA GLU A 92 6.67 2.51 -15.26
C GLU A 92 6.82 3.95 -14.75
N VAL A 93 8.04 4.29 -14.35
CA VAL A 93 8.44 5.64 -13.93
C VAL A 93 8.56 6.52 -15.18
N VAL A 94 7.44 6.86 -15.80
CA VAL A 94 7.41 7.85 -16.88
C VAL A 94 6.30 8.85 -16.59
N LEU A 95 6.72 9.98 -16.00
CA LEU A 95 5.95 11.22 -15.82
C LEU A 95 4.70 11.10 -14.95
N ALA A 96 4.92 11.08 -13.64
CA ALA A 96 4.19 11.82 -12.59
C ALA A 96 2.74 12.31 -12.85
N LEU A 97 1.87 11.46 -13.39
CA LEU A 97 0.44 11.57 -13.16
C LEU A 97 0.09 10.53 -12.11
N PRO A 98 -0.28 10.94 -10.88
CA PRO A 98 -0.72 9.99 -9.90
C PRO A 98 -1.93 9.25 -10.48
N SER A 99 -1.81 7.93 -10.65
CA SER A 99 -2.96 7.11 -11.01
C SER A 99 -4.05 7.31 -9.95
N LYS A 100 -5.33 7.22 -10.33
CA LYS A 100 -6.46 7.43 -9.38
C LYS A 100 -6.32 6.60 -8.10
N SER A 101 -5.74 5.41 -8.21
CA SER A 101 -5.47 4.49 -7.09
C SER A 101 -4.42 5.06 -6.12
N PHE A 102 -3.43 5.78 -6.62
CA PHE A 102 -2.34 6.35 -5.83
C PHE A 102 -2.79 7.58 -5.03
N LEU A 103 -3.55 8.48 -5.66
CA LEU A 103 -4.21 9.60 -4.98
C LEU A 103 -5.16 9.12 -3.88
N LEU A 104 -5.93 8.06 -4.15
CA LEU A 104 -6.83 7.49 -3.15
C LEU A 104 -6.08 6.89 -1.96
N LEU A 105 -4.93 6.25 -2.19
CA LEU A 105 -4.11 5.70 -1.11
C LEU A 105 -3.53 6.81 -0.23
N ILE A 106 -2.99 7.88 -0.85
CA ILE A 106 -2.46 9.04 -0.11
C ILE A 106 -3.56 9.69 0.73
N LEU A 107 -4.73 9.94 0.15
CA LEU A 107 -5.87 10.52 0.88
C LEU A 107 -6.35 9.62 2.02
N LEU A 108 -6.43 8.30 1.81
CA LEU A 108 -6.84 7.39 2.88
C LEU A 108 -5.83 7.35 4.03
N VAL A 109 -4.53 7.47 3.74
CA VAL A 109 -3.48 7.52 4.77
C VAL A 109 -3.44 8.87 5.48
N GLU A 110 -3.74 9.98 4.80
CA GLU A 110 -3.84 11.31 5.43
C GLU A 110 -5.06 11.47 6.35
N PHE A 111 -6.17 10.79 6.04
CA PHE A 111 -7.45 10.93 6.77
C PHE A 111 -7.71 9.86 7.84
N THR A 112 -6.82 8.87 8.01
CA THR A 112 -6.92 7.84 9.07
C THR A 112 -6.15 8.25 10.31
#